data_AF-A0A127K3A5-F1
#
_entry.id   AF-A0A127K3A5-F1
#
_cell.length_a   1.000
_cell.length_b   1.000
_cell.length_c   1.000
_cell.angle_alpha   90.00
_cell.angle_beta   90.00
_cell.angle_gamma   90.00
#
_symmetry.space_group_name_H-M   'P 1'
#
loop_
_entity.id
_entity.type
_entity.pdbx_description
1 polymer ?
#
loop_
_entity_poly.entity_id
_entity_poly.type
_entity_poly.pdbx_seq_one_letter_code
_entity_poly.pdbx_strand_id
1 'polypeptide(L)'
;MPSGENSATFKGGTVIDKDGYVRVRGAGKFQLEHRLAAERVLGRPLKRGEVVHHISGVRTDNRPENLLICTDAYHRLIHTRQDALTATGNANARRCVYCRRYDEPAAMTMNTQGKHYHKACAAAYQRSRKEKSK
;
A
#
# COMPACT_ATOMS: atom_id res chain seq x y z
N MET A 1 7.36 33.85 -14.66
CA MET A 1 8.08 33.30 -13.50
C MET A 1 9.30 32.57 -14.03
N PRO A 2 10.55 33.01 -13.75
CA PRO A 2 11.70 32.44 -14.42
C PRO A 2 11.95 31.02 -13.92
N SER A 3 11.98 30.09 -14.85
CA SER A 3 12.31 28.69 -14.67
C SER A 3 13.84 28.56 -14.69
N GLY A 4 14.47 28.20 -13.58
CA GLY A 4 15.92 27.97 -13.56
C GLY A 4 16.48 27.70 -12.16
N GLU A 5 16.97 26.47 -11.97
CA GLU A 5 18.22 26.02 -11.31
C GLU A 5 18.65 26.54 -9.92
N ASN A 6 18.06 27.62 -9.40
CA ASN A 6 18.53 28.34 -8.21
C ASN A 6 17.46 28.41 -7.09
N SER A 7 16.53 27.46 -7.05
CA SER A 7 15.67 27.28 -5.87
C SER A 7 16.38 26.36 -4.87
N ALA A 8 16.45 26.76 -3.60
CA ALA A 8 17.08 26.01 -2.49
C ALA A 8 16.57 24.55 -2.30
N THR A 9 15.53 24.16 -3.02
CA THR A 9 14.96 22.81 -3.12
C THR A 9 15.53 21.97 -4.29
N PHE A 10 16.43 22.51 -5.13
CA PHE A 10 16.97 21.81 -6.30
C PHE A 10 18.21 20.97 -5.96
N LYS A 11 18.01 19.86 -5.23
CA LYS A 11 19.03 18.80 -5.16
C LYS A 11 19.03 17.99 -6.48
N GLY A 12 19.68 18.53 -7.51
CA GLY A 12 20.11 17.76 -8.69
C GLY A 12 19.00 17.17 -9.57
N GLY A 13 17.84 17.82 -9.69
CA GLY A 13 16.75 17.34 -10.54
C GLY A 13 15.84 16.27 -9.90
N THR A 14 15.78 16.23 -8.57
CA THR A 14 14.81 15.42 -7.81
C THR A 14 13.53 16.21 -7.49
N VAL A 15 12.37 15.56 -7.57
CA VAL A 15 11.04 16.13 -7.25
C VAL A 15 10.25 15.12 -6.43
N ILE A 16 9.61 15.55 -5.36
CA ILE A 16 8.65 14.73 -4.61
C ILE A 16 7.27 14.88 -5.28
N ASP A 17 6.63 13.78 -5.64
CA ASP A 17 5.28 13.83 -6.22
C ASP A 17 4.17 14.01 -5.16
N LYS A 18 2.94 14.23 -5.63
CA LYS A 18 1.76 14.36 -4.76
C LYS A 18 1.51 13.15 -3.86
N ASP A 19 2.03 11.99 -4.25
CA ASP A 19 1.90 10.72 -3.56
C ASP A 19 3.09 10.48 -2.61
N GLY A 20 4.04 11.41 -2.53
CA GLY A 20 5.19 11.40 -1.61
C GLY A 20 6.40 10.63 -2.12
N TYR A 21 6.42 10.22 -3.39
CA TYR A 21 7.56 9.51 -3.97
C TYR A 21 8.61 10.47 -4.54
N VAL A 22 9.88 10.14 -4.31
CA VAL A 22 10.99 10.85 -4.93
C VAL A 22 11.13 10.41 -6.40
N ARG A 23 11.11 11.39 -7.29
CA ARG A 23 11.33 11.23 -8.73
C ARG A 23 12.65 11.88 -9.12
N VAL A 24 13.44 11.18 -9.92
CA VAL A 24 14.71 11.66 -10.48
C VAL A 24 14.54 11.89 -11.97
N ARG A 25 15.04 13.03 -12.46
CA ARG A 25 15.09 13.30 -13.90
C ARG A 25 16.19 12.44 -14.54
N GLY A 26 15.84 11.60 -15.52
CA GLY A 26 16.80 10.79 -16.27
C GLY A 26 16.33 10.51 -17.69
N ALA A 27 17.25 10.52 -18.67
CA ALA A 27 16.96 10.27 -20.09
C ALA A 27 15.70 11.01 -20.63
N GLY A 28 15.53 12.27 -20.24
CA GLY A 28 14.40 13.11 -20.67
C GLY A 28 13.06 12.87 -19.94
N LYS A 29 12.96 11.92 -19.01
CA LYS A 29 11.74 11.64 -18.24
C LYS A 29 11.98 11.53 -16.72
N PHE A 30 10.94 11.74 -15.93
CA PHE A 30 11.00 11.52 -14.48
C PHE A 30 10.77 10.05 -14.14
N GLN A 31 11.76 9.43 -13.49
CA GLN A 31 11.73 8.04 -13.04
C GLN A 31 11.62 7.98 -11.52
N LEU A 32 11.00 6.92 -10.98
CA LEU A 32 10.86 6.74 -9.54
C LEU A 32 12.19 6.28 -8.92
N GLU A 33 12.68 6.99 -7.93
CA GLU A 33 14.01 6.72 -7.34
C GLU A 33 14.08 5.33 -6.69
N HIS A 34 13.07 4.96 -5.90
CA HIS A 34 12.99 3.65 -5.26
C HIS A 34 13.06 2.49 -6.26
N ARG A 35 12.49 2.68 -7.46
CA ARG A 35 12.53 1.67 -8.52
C ARG A 35 13.93 1.55 -9.09
N LEU A 36 14.60 2.67 -9.37
CA LEU A 36 15.98 2.67 -9.85
C LEU A 36 16.95 2.09 -8.80
N ALA A 37 16.74 2.39 -7.52
CA ALA A 37 17.52 1.82 -6.42
C ALA A 37 17.35 0.29 -6.36
N ALA A 38 16.11 -0.21 -6.46
CA ALA A 38 15.83 -1.64 -6.50
C ALA A 38 16.43 -2.32 -7.74
N GLU A 39 16.29 -1.74 -8.93
CA GLU A 39 16.83 -2.28 -10.19
C GLU A 39 18.36 -2.34 -10.19
N ARG A 40 19.03 -1.34 -9.58
CA ARG A 40 20.50 -1.31 -9.45
C ARG A 40 21.01 -2.48 -8.60
N VAL A 41 20.35 -2.73 -7.47
CA VAL A 41 20.72 -3.83 -6.55
C VAL A 41 20.42 -5.19 -7.17
N LEU A 42 19.30 -5.29 -7.90
CA LEU A 42 18.89 -6.51 -8.58
C LEU A 42 19.76 -6.84 -9.81
N GLY A 43 20.50 -5.87 -10.33
CA GLY A 43 21.33 -6.03 -11.54
C GLY A 43 20.53 -6.18 -12.83
N ARG A 44 19.21 -5.95 -12.79
CA ARG A 44 18.31 -6.02 -13.95
C ARG A 44 17.08 -5.12 -13.75
N PRO A 45 16.37 -4.75 -14.84
CA PRO A 45 15.08 -4.07 -14.72
C PRO A 45 14.05 -4.92 -13.96
N LEU A 46 13.10 -4.25 -13.28
CA LEU A 46 11.95 -4.91 -12.70
C LEU A 46 11.06 -5.46 -13.81
N LYS A 47 10.68 -6.74 -13.67
CA LYS A 47 9.74 -7.42 -14.56
C LYS A 47 8.32 -6.90 -14.33
N ARG A 48 7.46 -7.15 -15.32
CA ARG A 48 6.01 -6.90 -15.17
C ARG A 48 5.47 -7.70 -13.99
N GLY A 49 4.84 -7.01 -13.04
CA GLY A 49 4.27 -7.61 -11.83
C GLY A 49 5.17 -7.54 -10.59
N GLU A 50 6.45 -7.15 -10.74
CA GLU A 50 7.33 -6.82 -9.61
C GLU A 50 7.06 -5.37 -9.18
N VAL A 51 6.73 -5.18 -7.91
CA VAL A 51 6.51 -3.88 -7.27
C VAL A 51 7.49 -3.70 -6.12
N VAL A 52 7.81 -2.45 -5.78
CA VAL A 52 8.68 -2.10 -4.66
C VAL A 52 7.84 -1.62 -3.50
N HIS A 53 8.07 -2.19 -2.33
CA HIS A 53 7.46 -1.84 -1.05
C HIS A 53 8.49 -1.17 -0.15
N HIS A 54 8.13 -0.06 0.49
CA HIS A 54 8.92 0.58 1.53
C HIS A 54 8.59 -0.04 2.90
N ILE A 55 9.52 -0.79 3.48
CA ILE A 55 9.31 -1.56 4.73
C ILE A 55 8.95 -0.63 5.91
N SER A 56 9.64 0.51 6.03
CA SER A 56 9.36 1.52 7.06
C SER A 56 8.08 2.34 6.80
N GLY A 57 7.48 2.24 5.61
CA GLY A 57 6.40 3.11 5.17
C GLY A 57 6.84 4.52 4.75
N VAL A 58 8.13 4.87 4.92
CA VAL A 58 8.68 6.18 4.53
C VAL A 58 9.05 6.16 3.05
N ARG A 59 8.22 6.80 2.21
CA ARG A 59 8.36 6.83 0.73
C ARG A 59 9.62 7.53 0.22
N THR A 60 10.26 8.33 1.07
CA THR A 60 11.51 9.05 0.76
C THR A 60 12.77 8.28 1.17
N ASP A 61 12.65 7.21 1.97
CA ASP A 61 13.79 6.39 2.36
C ASP A 61 14.02 5.27 1.33
N ASN A 62 14.85 5.57 0.34
CA ASN A 62 15.13 4.69 -0.81
C ASN A 62 16.40 3.85 -0.63
N ARG A 63 16.88 3.67 0.61
CA ARG A 63 17.99 2.76 0.90
C ARG A 63 17.58 1.32 0.54
N PRO A 64 18.46 0.52 -0.12
CA PRO A 64 18.16 -0.85 -0.49
C PRO A 64 17.58 -1.72 0.64
N GLU A 65 18.08 -1.54 1.85
CA GLU A 65 17.63 -2.25 3.07
C GLU A 65 16.17 -1.94 3.46
N ASN A 66 15.63 -0.81 3.02
CA ASN A 66 14.24 -0.40 3.27
C ASN A 66 13.29 -0.78 2.12
N LEU A 67 13.81 -1.37 1.03
CA LEU A 67 13.05 -1.70 -0.16
C LEU A 67 12.87 -3.21 -0.28
N LEU A 68 11.62 -3.64 -0.41
CA LEU A 68 11.25 -5.02 -0.68
C LEU A 68 10.64 -5.13 -2.07
N ILE A 69 11.17 -6.02 -2.92
CA ILE A 69 10.59 -6.34 -4.22
C ILE A 69 9.62 -7.51 -4.03
N CYS A 70 8.36 -7.32 -4.40
CA CYS A 70 7.33 -8.35 -4.26
C CYS A 70 6.27 -8.28 -5.35
N THR A 71 5.28 -9.16 -5.31
CA THR A 71 4.10 -9.08 -6.17
C THR A 71 3.10 -8.06 -5.65
N ASP A 72 2.21 -7.56 -6.51
CA ASP A 72 1.12 -6.66 -6.11
C ASP A 72 0.19 -7.29 -5.04
N ALA A 73 -0.06 -8.60 -5.15
CA ALA A 73 -0.84 -9.33 -4.16
C ALA A 73 -0.17 -9.32 -2.77
N TYR A 74 1.15 -9.56 -2.73
CA TYR A 74 1.90 -9.54 -1.48
C TYR A 74 2.01 -8.12 -0.91
N HIS A 75 2.19 -7.11 -1.77
CA HIS A 75 2.19 -5.70 -1.38
C HIS A 75 0.90 -5.32 -0.65
N ARG A 76 -0.26 -5.68 -1.21
CA ARG A 76 -1.57 -5.44 -0.57
C ARG A 76 -1.74 -6.20 0.74
N LEU A 77 -1.20 -7.42 0.82
CA LEU A 77 -1.23 -8.23 2.04
C LEU A 77 -0.43 -7.56 3.17
N ILE A 78 0.75 -7.01 2.87
CA ILE A 78 1.56 -6.28 3.85
C ILE A 78 0.76 -5.10 4.41
N HIS A 79 0.21 -4.24 3.54
CA HIS A 79 -0.62 -3.10 3.99
C HIS A 79 -1.82 -3.56 4.82
N THR A 80 -2.50 -4.62 4.41
CA THR A 80 -3.65 -5.16 5.17
C THR A 80 -3.25 -5.60 6.57
N ARG A 81 -2.10 -6.27 6.71
CA ARG A 81 -1.58 -6.74 8.00
C ARG A 81 -1.04 -5.59 8.86
N GLN A 82 -0.41 -4.60 8.25
CA GLN A 82 0.11 -3.43 8.94
C GLN A 82 -1.02 -2.54 9.47
N ASP A 83 -2.09 -2.37 8.68
CA ASP A 83 -3.31 -1.70 9.15
C ASP A 83 -3.92 -2.43 10.36
N ALA A 84 -4.00 -3.77 10.30
CA ALA A 84 -4.51 -4.58 11.39
C ALA A 84 -3.65 -4.45 12.64
N LEU A 85 -2.33 -4.58 12.50
CA LEU A 85 -1.37 -4.40 13.59
C LEU A 85 -1.50 -3.02 14.22
N THR A 86 -1.61 -1.97 13.41
CA THR A 86 -1.75 -0.59 13.88
C THR A 86 -3.08 -0.38 14.60
N ALA A 87 -4.16 -1.00 14.13
CA ALA A 87 -5.50 -0.83 14.70
C ALA A 87 -5.75 -1.65 15.97
N THR A 88 -5.14 -2.84 16.10
CA THR A 88 -5.48 -3.79 17.19
C THR A 88 -4.28 -4.34 17.95
N GLY A 89 -3.05 -4.12 17.49
CA GLY A 89 -1.86 -4.81 17.99
C GLY A 89 -1.73 -6.25 17.48
N ASN A 90 -2.66 -6.74 16.67
CA ASN A 90 -2.63 -8.10 16.09
C ASN A 90 -2.66 -8.04 14.55
N ALA A 91 -1.53 -8.35 13.91
CA ALA A 91 -1.41 -8.38 12.44
C ALA A 91 -2.33 -9.42 11.76
N ASN A 92 -2.80 -10.42 12.52
CA ASN A 92 -3.71 -11.44 12.02
C ASN A 92 -5.20 -11.06 12.15
N ALA A 93 -5.52 -9.93 12.80
CA ALA A 93 -6.89 -9.44 12.83
C ALA A 93 -7.42 -9.18 11.42
N ARG A 94 -8.73 -9.33 11.23
CA ARG A 94 -9.42 -9.16 9.94
C ARG A 94 -10.50 -8.11 10.06
N ARG A 95 -10.64 -7.31 9.01
CA ARG A 95 -11.61 -6.22 8.95
C ARG A 95 -12.96 -6.75 8.47
N CYS A 96 -14.01 -6.57 9.26
CA CYS A 96 -15.37 -6.92 8.88
C CYS A 96 -15.86 -6.04 7.73
N VAL A 97 -16.38 -6.64 6.65
CA VAL A 97 -16.85 -5.87 5.49
C VAL A 97 -18.09 -5.01 5.75
N TYR A 98 -18.86 -5.32 6.80
CA TYR A 98 -20.09 -4.59 7.13
C TYR A 98 -19.83 -3.48 8.15
N CYS A 99 -19.23 -3.79 9.29
CA CYS A 99 -19.04 -2.82 10.37
C CYS A 99 -17.65 -2.15 10.37
N ARG A 100 -16.73 -2.59 9.50
CA ARG A 100 -15.34 -2.10 9.37
C ARG A 100 -14.47 -2.26 10.62
N ARG A 101 -14.98 -2.86 11.69
CA ARG A 101 -14.20 -3.22 12.89
C ARG A 101 -13.27 -4.40 12.61
N TYR A 102 -12.16 -4.43 13.31
CA TYR A 102 -11.22 -5.54 13.29
C TYR A 102 -11.58 -6.53 14.38
N ASP A 103 -11.40 -7.81 14.09
CA ASP A 103 -11.60 -8.89 15.05
C ASP A 103 -10.68 -10.07 14.71
N GLU A 104 -10.60 -11.04 15.61
CA GLU A 104 -9.83 -12.26 15.37
C GLU A 104 -10.50 -13.11 14.29
N PRO A 105 -9.73 -13.73 13.36
CA PRO A 105 -10.29 -14.57 12.32
C PRO A 105 -11.20 -15.69 12.86
N ALA A 106 -10.88 -16.22 14.05
CA ALA A 106 -11.67 -17.27 14.71
C ALA A 106 -13.07 -16.81 15.15
N ALA A 107 -13.24 -15.52 15.46
CA ALA A 107 -14.53 -14.92 15.82
C ALA A 107 -15.35 -14.49 14.58
N MET A 108 -14.80 -14.66 13.37
CA MET A 108 -15.39 -14.18 12.13
C MET A 108 -15.74 -15.33 11.17
N THR A 109 -16.62 -15.05 10.23
CA THR A 109 -16.94 -15.94 9.12
C THR A 109 -16.27 -15.44 7.85
N MET A 110 -15.70 -16.35 7.07
CA MET A 110 -15.11 -16.06 5.77
C MET A 110 -16.06 -16.50 4.66
N ASN A 111 -16.26 -15.66 3.63
CA ASN A 111 -17.00 -16.07 2.43
C ASN A 111 -16.08 -16.75 1.40
N THR A 112 -16.66 -17.26 0.31
CA THR A 112 -15.93 -17.88 -0.81
C THR A 112 -14.93 -16.95 -1.50
N GLN A 113 -15.07 -15.63 -1.34
CA GLN A 113 -14.16 -14.62 -1.87
C GLN A 113 -13.04 -14.24 -0.86
N GLY A 114 -12.91 -14.94 0.27
CA GLY A 114 -11.92 -14.66 1.29
C GLY A 114 -12.21 -13.43 2.17
N LYS A 115 -13.39 -12.83 2.05
CA LYS A 115 -13.80 -11.67 2.87
C LYS A 115 -14.33 -12.12 4.22
N HIS A 116 -13.93 -11.42 5.27
CA HIS A 116 -14.29 -11.73 6.64
C HIS A 116 -15.42 -10.83 7.14
N TYR A 117 -16.34 -11.40 7.91
CA TYR A 117 -17.45 -10.66 8.49
C TYR A 117 -18.00 -11.32 9.76
N HIS A 118 -18.66 -10.55 10.61
CA HIS A 118 -19.44 -11.08 11.71
C HIS A 118 -20.81 -11.58 11.21
N LYS A 119 -21.23 -12.78 11.64
CA LYS A 119 -22.56 -13.34 11.28
C LYS A 119 -23.69 -12.38 11.64
N ALA A 120 -23.62 -11.76 12.82
CA ALA A 120 -24.59 -10.77 13.28
C ALA A 120 -24.69 -9.55 12.35
N CYS A 121 -23.55 -9.04 11.85
CA CYS A 121 -23.53 -7.91 10.92
C CYS A 121 -24.12 -8.27 9.56
N ALA A 122 -23.85 -9.47 9.04
CA ALA A 122 -24.45 -9.96 7.80
C ALA A 122 -25.98 -10.03 7.92
N ALA A 123 -26.48 -10.60 9.02
CA ALA A 123 -27.92 -10.69 9.30
C ALA A 123 -28.57 -9.31 9.41
N ALA A 124 -27.93 -8.36 10.10
CA ALA A 124 -28.41 -6.98 10.20
C ALA A 124 -28.49 -6.30 8.83
N TYR A 125 -27.46 -6.47 8.00
CA TYR A 125 -27.44 -5.93 6.64
C TYR A 125 -28.57 -6.51 5.77
N GLN A 126 -28.81 -7.82 5.83
CA GLN A 126 -29.90 -8.46 5.08
C GLN A 126 -31.29 -7.95 5.49
N ARG A 127 -31.55 -7.77 6.80
CA ARG A 127 -32.80 -7.17 7.29
C ARG A 127 -33.01 -5.77 6.73
N SER A 128 -31.99 -4.91 6.83
CA SER A 128 -32.07 -3.53 6.30
C SER A 128 -32.31 -3.48 4.78
N ARG A 129 -31.80 -4.46 4.02
CA ARG A 129 -32.02 -4.52 2.58
C ARG A 129 -33.44 -4.94 2.24
N LYS A 130 -34.02 -5.87 3.01
CA LYS A 130 -35.40 -6.34 2.82
C LYS A 130 -36.41 -5.22 3.15
N GLU A 131 -36.15 -4.44 4.20
CA GLU A 131 -36.96 -3.28 4.58
C GLU A 131 -36.98 -2.19 3.50
N LYS A 132 -35.84 -1.93 2.84
CA LYS A 132 -35.75 -0.96 1.74
C LYS A 132 -36.37 -1.43 0.42
N SER A 133 -36.68 -2.72 0.32
CA SER A 133 -37.26 -3.33 -0.89
C SER A 133 -38.79 -3.46 -0.80
N LYS A 134 -39.39 -2.99 0.29
CA LYS A 134 -40.83 -2.98 0.56
C LYS A 134 -41.33 -1.54 0.49
#